data_AF-A0A0D0AWX1-F1
#
_entry.id   AF-A0A0D0AWX1-F1
#
_cell.length_a   1.000
_cell.length_b   1.000
_cell.length_c   1.000
_cell.angle_alpha   90.00
_cell.angle_beta   90.00
_cell.angle_gamma   90.00
#
_symmetry.space_group_name_H-M   'P 1'
#
loop_
_entity.id
_entity.type
_entity.pdbx_description
1 polymer ?
#
loop_
_entity_poly.entity_id
_entity_poly.type
_entity_poly.pdbx_seq_one_letter_code
_entity_poly.pdbx_strand_id
1 'polypeptide(L)' 'MSEQPVPTPNRLNIWQQNLNVSLAAQESLMNSQDITNYDLLIIQEPYINFLRNTHASHCWHVLYP' A
#
# COMPACT_ATOMS: atom_id res chain seq x y z
N MET A 1 23.60 -25.61 -18.86
CA MET A 1 22.33 -25.43 -18.15
C MET A 1 21.77 -24.11 -18.65
N SER A 2 20.64 -24.14 -19.36
CA SER A 2 20.01 -22.92 -19.89
C SER A 2 19.26 -22.21 -18.75
N GLU A 3 19.76 -21.04 -18.35
CA GLU A 3 19.02 -20.11 -17.50
C GLU A 3 17.81 -19.61 -18.29
N GLN A 4 16.63 -20.15 -18.02
CA GLN A 4 15.40 -19.55 -18.52
C GLN A 4 15.16 -18.26 -17.73
N PRO A 5 14.96 -17.10 -18.39
CA PRO A 5 14.66 -15.87 -17.68
C PRO A 5 13.36 -16.05 -16.90
N VAL A 6 13.41 -15.74 -15.60
CA VAL A 6 12.23 -15.75 -14.74
C VAL A 6 11.23 -14.77 -15.36
N PRO A 7 10.00 -15.19 -15.71
CA PRO A 7 9.03 -14.29 -16.31
C PRO A 7 8.72 -13.19 -15.30
N THR A 8 9.05 -11.94 -15.65
CA THR A 8 8.60 -10.79 -14.89
C THR A 8 7.07 -10.73 -15.01
N PRO A 9 6.32 -10.59 -13.90
CA PRO A 9 4.89 -10.48 -13.98
C PRO A 9 4.54 -9.22 -14.80
N ASN A 10 3.91 -9.40 -15.96
CA ASN A 10 3.48 -8.31 -16.84
C ASN A 10 2.16 -7.67 -16.38
N ARG A 11 1.95 -7.60 -15.06
CA ARG A 11 0.70 -7.14 -14.43
C ARG A 11 1.04 -6.23 -13.26
N LEU A 12 0.38 -5.08 -13.23
CA LEU A 12 0.42 -4.14 -12.11
C LEU A 12 -0.78 -4.42 -11.20
N ASN A 13 -0.54 -4.82 -9.96
CA ASN A 13 -1.56 -5.08 -8.97
C ASN A 13 -1.79 -3.82 -8.12
N ILE A 14 -3.02 -3.28 -8.19
CA ILE A 14 -3.40 -2.08 -7.46
C ILE A 14 -4.48 -2.43 -6.45
N TRP A 15 -4.23 -2.11 -5.17
CA TRP A 15 -5.26 -2.13 -4.14
C TRP A 15 -5.86 -0.74 -4.03
N GLN A 16 -7.19 -0.64 -3.99
CA GLN A 16 -7.87 0.62 -3.75
C GLN A 16 -8.88 0.48 -2.62
N GLN A 17 -8.82 1.41 -1.66
CA GLN A 17 -9.71 1.38 -0.49
C GLN A 17 -9.93 2.78 0.11
N ASN A 18 -11.16 3.05 0.53
CA ASN A 18 -11.51 4.18 1.38
C ASN A 18 -11.39 3.75 2.87
N LEU A 19 -10.64 4.53 3.66
CA LEU A 19 -10.41 4.26 5.10
C LEU A 19 -11.33 5.05 6.04
N ASN A 20 -12.18 5.93 5.52
CA ASN A 20 -13.15 6.72 6.27
C ASN A 20 -12.50 7.45 7.46
N VAL A 21 -11.28 7.99 7.24
CA VAL A 21 -10.45 8.71 8.22
C VAL A 21 -10.15 7.88 9.49
N SER A 22 -10.31 6.56 9.44
CA SER A 22 -10.14 5.69 10.61
C SER A 22 -8.67 5.29 10.78
N LEU A 23 -8.06 5.72 11.91
CA LEU A 23 -6.73 5.28 12.31
C LEU A 23 -6.65 3.74 12.41
N ALA A 24 -7.66 3.13 13.05
CA ALA A 24 -7.69 1.68 13.22
C ALA A 24 -7.76 0.94 11.88
N ALA A 25 -8.52 1.45 10.90
CA ALA A 25 -8.56 0.86 9.57
C ALA A 25 -7.22 1.00 8.85
N GLN A 26 -6.55 2.16 8.99
CA GLN A 26 -5.23 2.37 8.39
C GLN A 26 -4.16 1.46 9.00
N GLU A 27 -4.11 1.34 10.33
CA GLU A 27 -3.17 0.44 10.99
C GLU A 27 -3.46 -1.03 10.64
N SER A 28 -4.73 -1.42 10.58
CA SER A 28 -5.12 -2.76 10.14
C SER A 28 -4.67 -3.05 8.71
N LEU A 29 -4.81 -2.09 7.79
CA LEU A 29 -4.37 -2.24 6.40
C LEU A 29 -2.83 -2.36 6.33
N MET A 30 -2.11 -1.45 6.99
CA MET A 30 -0.63 -1.40 6.95
C MET A 30 0.05 -2.63 7.57
N ASN A 31 -0.65 -3.35 8.46
CA ASN A 31 -0.18 -4.58 9.08
C ASN A 31 -0.72 -5.86 8.39
N SER A 32 -1.52 -5.73 7.31
CA SER A 32 -2.05 -6.89 6.60
C SER A 32 -0.97 -7.54 5.72
N GLN A 33 -0.97 -8.87 5.67
CA GLN A 33 -0.15 -9.61 4.71
C GLN A 33 -0.73 -9.53 3.29
N ASP A 34 -2.01 -9.18 3.14
CA ASP A 34 -2.66 -9.13 1.83
C ASP A 34 -2.06 -8.06 0.93
N ILE A 35 -1.68 -6.91 1.51
CA ILE A 35 -1.13 -5.78 0.77
C ILE A 35 0.28 -6.05 0.23
N THR A 36 0.99 -7.08 0.71
CA THR A 36 2.34 -7.42 0.19
C THR A 36 2.31 -8.00 -1.22
N ASN A 37 1.13 -8.40 -1.72
CA ASN A 37 0.95 -8.91 -3.08
C ASN A 37 0.60 -7.82 -4.09
N TYR A 38 0.53 -6.56 -3.65
CA TYR A 38 0.17 -5.40 -4.47
C TYR A 38 1.38 -4.51 -4.66
N ASP A 39 1.47 -3.91 -5.85
CA ASP A 39 2.55 -2.99 -6.20
C ASP A 39 2.24 -1.56 -5.74
N LEU A 40 0.94 -1.20 -5.75
CA LEU A 40 0.45 0.13 -5.39
C LEU A 40 -0.77 0.05 -4.48
N LEU A 41 -0.80 0.91 -3.46
CA LEU A 41 -1.96 1.14 -2.61
C LEU A 41 -2.51 2.54 -2.90
N ILE A 42 -3.79 2.61 -3.29
CA ILE A 42 -4.50 3.86 -3.55
C ILE A 42 -5.56 4.04 -2.47
N ILE A 43 -5.24 4.90 -1.50
CA ILE A 43 -6.06 5.09 -0.30
C ILE A 43 -6.86 6.40 -0.41
N GLN A 44 -8.18 6.33 -0.21
CA GLN A 44 -9.04 7.50 -0.06
C GLN A 44 -9.36 7.75 1.42
N GLU A 45 -9.53 9.02 1.78
CA GLU A 45 -9.80 9.46 3.15
C GLU A 45 -8.86 8.80 4.19
N PRO A 46 -7.53 8.88 3.98
CA PRO A 46 -6.58 8.32 4.94
C PRO A 46 -6.71 9.05 6.28
N TYR A 47 -6.33 8.36 7.35
CA TYR A 47 -6.07 9.01 8.62
C TYR A 47 -4.86 9.94 8.47
N ILE A 48 -5.09 11.24 8.72
CA ILE A 48 -4.05 12.28 8.73
C ILE A 48 -3.86 12.74 10.18
N ASN A 49 -2.63 12.64 10.68
CA ASN A 49 -2.32 13.06 12.04
C ASN A 49 -2.25 14.60 12.16
N PHE A 50 -2.06 15.10 13.38
CA PHE A 50 -2.01 16.54 13.67
C PHE A 50 -0.87 17.29 12.96
N LEU A 51 0.18 16.59 12.51
CA LEU A 51 1.28 17.13 11.72
C LEU A 51 1.01 17.11 10.21
N ARG A 52 -0.21 16.75 9.80
CA ARG A 52 -0.63 16.59 8.41
C ARG A 52 0.10 15.44 7.68
N ASN A 53 0.61 14.47 8.43
CA ASN A 53 1.21 13.26 7.86
C ASN A 53 0.19 12.12 7.86
N THR A 54 0.14 11.38 6.76
CA THR A 54 -0.49 10.05 6.73
C THR A 54 0.46 9.00 7.33
N HIS A 55 -0.08 7.90 7.85
CA HIS A 55 0.71 6.79 8.37
C HIS A 55 0.99 5.75 7.29
N ALA A 56 2.24 5.31 7.19
CA ALA A 56 2.63 4.14 6.40
C ALA A 56 3.68 3.33 7.14
N SER A 57 3.74 2.02 6.88
CA SER A 57 4.83 1.19 7.40
C SER A 57 6.11 1.42 6.59
N HIS A 58 7.27 1.06 7.15
CA HIS A 58 8.59 1.28 6.53
C HIS A 58 8.75 0.66 5.14
N CYS A 59 7.88 -0.29 4.77
CA CYS A 59 7.88 -0.95 3.47
C CYS A 59 7.25 -0.10 2.36
N TRP A 60 6.52 0.96 2.71
CA TRP A 60 5.77 1.77 1.75
C TRP A 60 6.29 3.20 1.72
N HIS A 61 6.46 3.71 0.50
CA HIS A 61 6.73 5.12 0.28
C HIS A 61 5.41 5.84 -0.02
N VAL A 62 5.08 6.84 0.79
CA VAL A 62 3.86 7.63 0.61
C VAL A 62 4.11 8.73 -0.39
N LEU A 63 3.25 8.79 -1.41
CA LEU A 63 3.16 9.90 -2.34
C LEU A 63 1.79 10.57 -2.18
N TYR A 64 1.78 11.85 -1.82
CA TYR A 64 0.59 12.68 -1.82
C TYR A 64 0.94 14.03 -2.49
N PRO A 65 -0.03 14.71 -3.14
CA PRO A 65 0.18 16.03 -3.73
C PRO A 65 0.40 17.15 -2.71
#